data_AF-A0A4P8WKK6-F1
#
_entry.id   AF-A0A4P8WKK6-F1
#
_cell.length_a   1.000
_cell.length_b   1.000
_cell.length_c   1.000
_cell.angle_alpha   90.00
_cell.angle_beta   90.00
_cell.angle_gamma   90.00
#
_symmetry.space_group_name_H-M   'P 1'
#
loop_
_entity.id
_entity.type
_entity.pdbx_description
1 polymer ?
#
loop_
_entity_poly.entity_id
_entity_poly.type
_entity_poly.pdbx_seq_one_letter_code
_entity_poly.pdbx_strand_id
1 'polypeptide(L)'
;MRTQQCLTDLIEFWHECDTERVKEYITEERDWPEEMVDEFQLGWASPDCEPYQYLIDQGYSHEEIISTGAFTEDGSSLWNGRYVFPYFDSENKPVYAIARATGDKGGGAAGYDGHSEDFLSGKYAKLSHTKEYAHVDEPIWGLHSTDKTSNFVVIPEGIADAMAVDHHGLPVLTPVTTTFKDKHYDVLVDIFEEQNKSEVYLVPDSEPVQETCLYGVSAGVEGALTSAYNIYERTEDIEVYIAELPREKGVDKVDVDSFLSENSKAEFGEILKSAREASEWDAYEEIAADKKEAGSISDYEPVEADEVSAIYELTMDDVVPEDLGDRGANPLGHIGNSKNYFRRESEEVYYDFKRKVGYNALTFILCEIGERDVGNPKGPLTDEEVWKVWTYAKREELIAEEDRVPVKAMRHVAREEGLEPNEEGMLSTETYNHVLETIDDVIESGRQPIERNSAVEFYEDKSAYYNVDVDRVKSACPIIEDLDSFEADGIVWTADEVDGYLPTLALVALQTDYVETPLDTSWASDLTDEEFADLCSTARDSYLFTGKPPYRALLGIGQKLGLPQDEDGKLTNTGKEIASQAF
;
A
#
# COMPACT_ATOMS: atom_id res chain seq x y z
N MET A 1 -5.60 -10.41 24.02
CA MET A 1 -4.58 -11.48 23.91
C MET A 1 -3.24 -10.95 24.40
N ARG A 2 -2.35 -11.79 24.94
CA ARG A 2 -1.01 -11.34 25.40
C ARG A 2 0.04 -11.29 24.27
N THR A 3 -0.38 -10.99 23.03
CA THR A 3 0.45 -11.02 21.82
C THR A 3 1.75 -10.21 21.98
N GLN A 4 1.64 -8.97 22.45
CA GLN A 4 2.79 -8.09 22.65
C GLN A 4 3.83 -8.66 23.64
N GLN A 5 3.36 -9.25 24.75
CA GLN A 5 4.28 -9.89 25.71
C GLN A 5 4.86 -11.19 25.13
N CYS A 6 4.06 -11.97 24.40
CA CYS A 6 4.52 -13.16 23.71
C CYS A 6 5.63 -12.83 22.69
N LEU A 7 5.48 -11.74 21.93
CA LEU A 7 6.51 -11.25 21.01
C LEU A 7 7.76 -10.78 21.76
N THR A 8 7.59 -10.10 22.89
CA THR A 8 8.73 -9.68 23.73
C THR A 8 9.56 -10.88 24.18
N ASP A 9 8.91 -11.89 24.76
CA ASP A 9 9.58 -13.11 25.23
C ASP A 9 10.22 -13.90 24.08
N LEU A 10 9.63 -13.86 22.88
CA LEU A 10 10.19 -14.47 21.67
C LEU A 10 11.46 -13.75 21.18
N ILE A 11 11.47 -12.42 21.21
CA ILE A 11 12.63 -11.62 20.82
C ILE A 11 13.77 -11.84 21.82
N GLU A 12 13.48 -11.87 23.12
CA GLU A 12 14.45 -12.24 24.15
C GLU A 12 15.01 -13.66 23.90
N PHE A 13 14.15 -14.62 23.56
CA PHE A 13 14.56 -15.98 23.21
C PHE A 13 15.52 -16.02 22.02
N TRP A 14 15.22 -15.31 20.92
CA TRP A 14 16.11 -15.25 19.76
C TRP A 14 17.41 -14.52 20.04
N HIS A 15 17.40 -13.49 20.90
CA HIS A 15 18.60 -12.77 21.31
C HIS A 15 19.54 -13.67 22.13
N GLU A 16 19.00 -14.51 23.02
CA GLU A 16 19.78 -15.46 23.82
C GLU A 16 20.17 -16.75 23.06
N CYS A 17 19.40 -17.15 22.05
CA CYS A 17 19.69 -18.36 21.25
C CYS A 17 20.89 -18.10 20.33
N ASP A 18 22.05 -18.68 20.68
CA ASP A 18 23.30 -18.62 19.91
C ASP A 18 23.80 -17.17 19.65
N THR A 19 23.83 -16.35 20.70
CA THR A 19 24.30 -14.95 20.63
C THR A 19 25.72 -14.83 20.05
N GLU A 20 26.59 -15.82 20.25
CA GLU A 20 27.94 -15.80 19.70
C GLU A 20 27.96 -15.84 18.16
N ARG A 21 27.02 -16.55 17.55
CA ARG A 21 26.82 -16.52 16.09
C ARG A 21 26.38 -15.15 15.60
N VAL A 22 25.51 -14.48 16.36
CA VAL A 22 25.09 -13.11 16.03
C VAL A 22 26.29 -12.17 16.11
N LYS A 23 27.12 -12.26 17.16
CA LYS A 23 28.35 -11.48 17.27
C LYS A 23 29.34 -11.73 16.15
N GLU A 24 29.58 -12.99 15.78
CA GLU A 24 30.43 -13.35 14.62
C GLU A 24 29.91 -12.69 13.34
N TYR A 25 28.60 -12.79 13.07
CA TYR A 25 27.99 -12.13 11.91
C TYR A 25 28.14 -10.61 11.92
N ILE A 26 27.83 -9.97 13.04
CA ILE A 26 27.83 -8.51 13.18
C ILE A 26 29.27 -7.97 13.10
N THR A 27 30.26 -8.66 13.66
CA THR A 27 31.66 -8.23 13.60
C THR A 27 32.35 -8.58 12.29
N GLU A 28 32.17 -9.78 11.76
CA GLU A 28 32.94 -10.25 10.59
C GLU A 28 32.30 -9.88 9.26
N GLU A 29 30.98 -9.80 9.18
CA GLU A 29 30.24 -9.53 7.93
C GLU A 29 29.70 -8.10 7.85
N ARG A 30 29.37 -7.47 8.99
CA ARG A 30 28.88 -6.07 9.03
C ARG A 30 29.93 -5.06 9.47
N ASP A 31 31.05 -5.51 10.03
CA ASP A 31 32.06 -4.63 10.65
C ASP A 31 31.48 -3.72 11.74
N TRP A 32 30.48 -4.22 12.46
CA TRP A 32 29.83 -3.54 13.57
C TRP A 32 30.48 -3.91 14.92
N PRO A 33 30.54 -2.97 15.88
CA PRO A 33 30.95 -3.28 17.24
C PRO A 33 30.04 -4.33 17.89
N GLU A 34 30.62 -5.24 18.68
CA GLU A 34 29.86 -6.30 19.37
C GLU A 34 28.76 -5.76 20.28
N GLU A 35 28.93 -4.56 20.86
CA GLU A 35 27.91 -3.94 21.71
C GLU A 35 26.58 -3.66 20.99
N MET A 36 26.57 -3.52 19.66
CA MET A 36 25.34 -3.33 18.89
C MET A 36 24.40 -4.53 19.00
N VAL A 37 24.91 -5.73 19.29
CA VAL A 37 24.09 -6.94 19.49
C VAL A 37 23.16 -6.76 20.69
N ASP A 38 23.70 -6.28 21.82
CA ASP A 38 22.92 -6.06 23.04
C ASP A 38 22.11 -4.75 22.95
N GLU A 39 22.67 -3.71 22.32
CA GLU A 39 22.01 -2.41 22.12
C GLU A 39 20.68 -2.54 21.37
N PHE A 40 20.67 -3.33 20.28
CA PHE A 40 19.47 -3.52 19.44
C PHE A 40 18.76 -4.86 19.67
N GLN A 41 19.17 -5.62 20.69
CA GLN A 41 18.70 -6.98 20.96
C GLN A 41 18.69 -7.88 19.71
N LEU A 42 19.75 -7.80 18.89
CA LEU A 42 19.88 -8.60 17.68
C LEU A 42 19.88 -10.08 18.04
N GLY A 43 19.20 -10.89 17.23
CA GLY A 43 18.96 -12.29 17.55
C GLY A 43 19.21 -13.25 16.41
N TRP A 44 19.05 -14.53 16.69
CA TRP A 44 19.14 -15.62 15.73
C TRP A 44 17.95 -16.55 15.86
N ALA A 45 17.16 -16.65 14.78
CA ALA A 45 16.10 -17.63 14.65
C ALA A 45 16.70 -19.00 14.30
N SER A 46 17.30 -19.67 15.29
CA SER A 46 17.98 -20.94 15.07
C SER A 46 17.01 -22.07 14.71
N PRO A 47 17.31 -22.88 13.68
CA PRO A 47 16.56 -24.10 13.41
C PRO A 47 16.79 -25.21 14.44
N ASP A 48 17.85 -25.08 15.26
CA ASP A 48 18.16 -26.02 16.34
C ASP A 48 17.49 -25.62 17.69
N CYS A 49 16.83 -24.47 17.73
CA CYS A 49 16.07 -23.98 18.88
C CYS A 49 14.56 -24.25 18.67
N GLU A 50 13.81 -24.39 19.76
CA GLU A 50 12.37 -24.72 19.75
C GLU A 50 11.55 -23.56 20.33
N PRO A 51 11.46 -22.40 19.64
CA PRO A 51 10.82 -21.19 20.18
C PRO A 51 9.34 -21.38 20.49
N TYR A 52 8.63 -22.19 19.68
CA TYR A 52 7.21 -22.49 19.93
C TYR A 52 7.02 -23.20 21.28
N GLN A 53 7.81 -24.24 21.55
CA GLN A 53 7.73 -24.98 22.82
C GLN A 53 8.15 -24.10 24.01
N TYR A 54 9.15 -23.25 23.84
CA TYR A 54 9.54 -22.27 24.85
C TYR A 54 8.36 -21.37 25.24
N LEU A 55 7.62 -20.82 24.27
CA LEU A 55 6.46 -19.97 24.54
C LEU A 55 5.30 -20.74 25.20
N ILE A 56 5.06 -21.99 24.80
CA ILE A 56 4.11 -22.87 25.49
C ILE A 56 4.51 -23.08 26.96
N ASP A 57 5.80 -23.27 27.23
CA ASP A 57 6.33 -23.45 28.59
C ASP A 57 6.24 -22.17 29.44
N GLN A 58 6.28 -20.98 28.81
CA GLN A 58 5.94 -19.69 29.44
C GLN A 58 4.43 -19.51 29.70
N GLY A 59 3.60 -20.44 29.20
CA GLY A 59 2.16 -20.47 29.41
C GLY A 59 1.36 -19.65 28.41
N TYR A 60 1.90 -19.38 27.22
CA TYR A 60 1.13 -18.82 26.11
C TYR A 60 0.25 -19.89 25.46
N SER A 61 -0.91 -19.47 24.97
CA SER A 61 -1.76 -20.31 24.14
C SER A 61 -1.28 -20.31 22.69
N HIS A 62 -1.70 -21.32 21.91
CA HIS A 62 -1.43 -21.38 20.48
C HIS A 62 -1.85 -20.10 19.73
N GLU A 63 -3.05 -19.60 20.02
CA GLU A 63 -3.59 -18.35 19.45
C GLU A 63 -2.69 -17.14 19.76
N GLU A 64 -2.23 -17.01 21.01
CA GLU A 64 -1.30 -15.94 21.39
C GLU A 64 0.04 -16.05 20.64
N ILE A 65 0.55 -17.28 20.43
CA ILE A 65 1.81 -17.52 19.72
C ILE A 65 1.70 -17.18 18.23
N ILE A 66 0.71 -17.73 17.53
CA ILE A 66 0.55 -17.45 16.09
C ILE A 66 0.21 -15.98 15.83
N SER A 67 -0.42 -15.30 16.79
CA SER A 67 -0.74 -13.88 16.66
C SER A 67 0.46 -12.95 16.62
N THR A 68 1.64 -13.42 17.00
CA THR A 68 2.89 -12.67 16.80
C THR A 68 3.29 -12.55 15.33
N GLY A 69 2.69 -13.34 14.43
CA GLY A 69 3.09 -13.42 13.03
C GLY A 69 4.43 -14.15 12.79
N ALA A 70 5.09 -14.61 13.85
CA ALA A 70 6.36 -15.34 13.78
C ALA A 70 6.19 -16.85 13.55
N PHE A 71 4.96 -17.33 13.58
CA PHE A 71 4.61 -18.74 13.39
C PHE A 71 3.48 -18.85 12.36
N THR A 72 3.47 -19.97 11.63
CA THR A 72 2.34 -20.37 10.80
C THR A 72 1.19 -20.88 11.66
N GLU A 73 0.01 -21.01 11.08
CA GLU A 73 -1.21 -21.45 11.78
C GLU A 73 -1.09 -22.86 12.38
N ASP A 74 -0.24 -23.72 11.84
CA ASP A 74 0.05 -25.03 12.42
C ASP A 74 1.08 -25.00 13.58
N GLY A 75 1.59 -23.80 13.90
CA GLY A 75 2.58 -23.57 14.96
C GLY A 75 4.05 -23.71 14.50
N SER A 76 4.32 -23.92 13.22
CA SER A 76 5.69 -23.96 12.71
C SER A 76 6.33 -22.57 12.72
N SER A 77 7.62 -22.48 13.06
CA SER A 77 8.37 -21.21 13.00
C SER A 77 8.41 -20.68 11.56
N LEU A 78 8.05 -19.41 11.37
CA LEU A 78 8.15 -18.73 10.08
C LEU A 78 9.61 -18.58 9.64
N TRP A 79 10.50 -18.30 10.59
CA TRP A 79 11.93 -18.09 10.34
C TRP A 79 12.75 -19.24 10.90
N ASN A 80 13.61 -19.80 10.06
CA ASN A 80 14.57 -20.82 10.43
C ASN A 80 15.91 -20.47 9.77
N GLY A 81 16.95 -20.25 10.57
CA GLY A 81 18.27 -19.89 10.07
C GLY A 81 18.40 -18.44 9.59
N ARG A 82 17.79 -17.47 10.28
CA ARG A 82 17.85 -16.04 9.94
C ARG A 82 18.26 -15.15 11.14
N TYR A 83 19.01 -14.09 10.87
CA TYR A 83 19.35 -13.06 11.87
C TYR A 83 18.17 -12.13 12.09
N VAL A 84 17.77 -11.91 13.33
CA VAL A 84 16.57 -11.16 13.71
C VAL A 84 16.94 -9.71 14.08
N PHE A 85 16.18 -8.77 13.53
CA PHE A 85 16.28 -7.32 13.75
C PHE A 85 14.96 -6.83 14.35
N PRO A 86 14.89 -6.62 15.68
CA PRO A 86 13.68 -6.15 16.36
C PRO A 86 13.38 -4.66 16.12
N TYR A 87 12.10 -4.31 16.29
CA TYR A 87 11.59 -2.95 16.22
C TYR A 87 10.94 -2.62 17.56
N PHE A 88 11.24 -1.43 18.06
CA PHE A 88 10.82 -1.00 19.39
C PHE A 88 9.87 0.17 19.32
N ASP A 89 8.91 0.21 20.23
CA ASP A 89 8.10 1.40 20.47
C ASP A 89 8.84 2.44 21.32
N SER A 90 8.19 3.59 21.57
CA SER A 90 8.72 4.65 22.43
C SER A 90 8.97 4.24 23.89
N GLU A 91 8.43 3.10 24.34
CA GLU A 91 8.67 2.51 25.67
C GLU A 91 9.77 1.44 25.65
N ASN A 92 10.47 1.28 24.51
CA ASN A 92 11.51 0.29 24.27
C ASN A 92 11.01 -1.16 24.37
N LYS A 93 9.76 -1.41 23.97
CA LYS A 93 9.19 -2.76 23.88
C LYS A 93 9.22 -3.28 22.45
N PRO A 94 9.60 -4.54 22.21
CA PRO A 94 9.59 -5.13 20.86
C PRO A 94 8.18 -5.23 20.29
N VAL A 95 7.82 -4.41 19.31
CA VAL A 95 6.49 -4.40 18.66
C VAL A 95 6.48 -5.11 17.31
N TYR A 96 7.65 -5.32 16.71
CA TYR A 96 7.80 -5.97 15.43
C TYR A 96 9.21 -6.54 15.26
N ALA A 97 9.44 -7.30 14.20
CA ALA A 97 10.78 -7.74 13.81
C ALA A 97 10.85 -8.06 12.31
N ILE A 98 12.05 -8.03 11.77
CA ILE A 98 12.37 -8.64 10.47
C ILE A 98 13.53 -9.61 10.64
N ALA A 99 13.70 -10.51 9.66
CA ALA A 99 14.77 -11.49 9.68
C ALA A 99 15.55 -11.52 8.37
N ARG A 100 16.88 -11.42 8.46
CA ARG A 100 17.82 -11.47 7.34
C ARG A 100 18.35 -12.89 7.14
N ALA A 101 18.36 -13.36 5.90
CA ALA A 101 19.04 -14.59 5.52
C ALA A 101 20.55 -14.52 5.80
N THR A 102 21.21 -15.67 5.96
CA THR A 102 22.67 -15.72 6.06
C THR A 102 23.36 -15.46 4.71
N GLY A 103 22.67 -15.72 3.60
CA GLY A 103 23.13 -15.42 2.23
C GLY A 103 22.55 -14.12 1.68
N ASP A 104 23.01 -13.72 0.49
CA ASP A 104 22.58 -12.47 -0.14
C ASP A 104 21.31 -12.62 -0.98
N LYS A 105 21.06 -13.83 -1.50
CA LYS A 105 19.86 -14.13 -2.30
C LYS A 105 18.71 -14.66 -1.43
N GLY A 106 19.04 -15.30 -0.33
CA GLY A 106 18.08 -15.93 0.58
C GLY A 106 17.73 -17.37 0.19
N GLY A 107 16.57 -17.84 0.65
CA GLY A 107 16.01 -19.15 0.29
C GLY A 107 15.13 -19.13 -0.98
N GLY A 108 14.60 -20.30 -1.36
CA GLY A 108 13.59 -20.42 -2.42
C GLY A 108 14.10 -20.52 -3.87
N ALA A 109 13.30 -20.04 -4.83
CA ALA A 109 13.43 -20.29 -6.27
C ALA A 109 14.63 -19.62 -6.97
N ALA A 110 15.29 -18.65 -6.33
CA ALA A 110 16.43 -17.90 -6.89
C ALA A 110 17.78 -18.63 -6.81
N GLY A 111 17.79 -19.86 -6.27
CA GLY A 111 19.01 -20.56 -5.90
C GLY A 111 19.40 -20.23 -4.46
N TYR A 112 19.80 -21.27 -3.73
CA TYR A 112 19.97 -21.22 -2.29
C TYR A 112 21.38 -20.80 -1.88
N ASP A 113 21.53 -19.69 -1.16
CA ASP A 113 22.80 -19.29 -0.53
C ASP A 113 22.69 -19.02 0.99
N GLY A 114 21.52 -19.28 1.59
CA GLY A 114 21.27 -19.14 3.02
C GLY A 114 21.63 -20.37 3.88
N HIS A 115 21.05 -20.46 5.08
CA HIS A 115 21.06 -21.63 5.98
C HIS A 115 20.03 -22.74 5.64
N SER A 116 20.43 -23.95 5.24
CA SER A 116 19.60 -25.01 4.58
C SER A 116 18.14 -25.24 4.99
N GLU A 117 17.76 -24.88 6.21
CA GLU A 117 16.39 -24.95 6.75
C GLU A 117 15.54 -23.68 6.49
N ASP A 118 16.09 -22.65 5.83
CA ASP A 118 15.38 -21.43 5.43
C ASP A 118 14.69 -21.63 4.08
N PHE A 119 13.35 -21.60 4.07
CA PHE A 119 12.56 -21.76 2.85
C PHE A 119 11.97 -20.44 2.33
N LEU A 120 12.23 -19.32 2.99
CA LEU A 120 11.70 -18.02 2.61
C LEU A 120 12.53 -17.38 1.49
N SER A 121 11.85 -16.75 0.55
CA SER A 121 12.49 -16.01 -0.53
C SER A 121 13.06 -14.67 -0.05
N GLY A 122 14.21 -14.28 -0.60
CA GLY A 122 14.77 -12.94 -0.44
C GLY A 122 15.67 -12.75 0.79
N LYS A 123 16.45 -11.68 0.72
CA LYS A 123 17.44 -11.27 1.73
C LYS A 123 16.82 -10.96 3.08
N TYR A 124 15.68 -10.28 3.11
CA TYR A 124 14.92 -9.96 4.31
C TYR A 124 13.51 -10.57 4.27
N ALA A 125 13.01 -10.99 5.42
CA ALA A 125 11.67 -11.51 5.62
C ALA A 125 10.98 -10.77 6.76
N LYS A 126 9.69 -10.48 6.60
CA LYS A 126 8.86 -9.83 7.62
C LYS A 126 8.12 -10.86 8.46
N LEU A 127 7.61 -10.43 9.61
CA LEU A 127 6.56 -11.18 10.29
C LEU A 127 5.33 -11.25 9.39
N SER A 128 4.53 -12.28 9.55
CA SER A 128 3.22 -12.33 8.92
C SER A 128 2.36 -11.24 9.52
N HIS A 129 1.86 -10.30 8.70
CA HIS A 129 1.07 -9.15 9.16
C HIS A 129 -0.21 -8.95 8.32
N THR A 130 -0.47 -9.84 7.36
CA THR A 130 -1.67 -9.82 6.50
C THR A 130 -2.57 -11.03 6.72
N LYS A 131 -2.18 -11.93 7.62
CA LYS A 131 -2.98 -13.11 7.99
C LYS A 131 -3.93 -12.70 9.10
N GLU A 132 -5.17 -13.19 9.06
CA GLU A 132 -6.20 -12.85 10.05
C GLU A 132 -5.78 -13.15 11.49
N TYR A 133 -5.01 -14.23 11.68
CA TYR A 133 -4.51 -14.61 12.99
C TYR A 133 -3.39 -13.68 13.50
N ALA A 134 -2.72 -12.93 12.63
CA ALA A 134 -1.60 -12.07 13.01
C ALA A 134 -2.11 -10.72 13.52
N HIS A 135 -1.61 -10.31 14.68
CA HIS A 135 -1.99 -9.07 15.36
C HIS A 135 -0.75 -8.22 15.59
N VAL A 136 -0.03 -7.96 14.49
CA VAL A 136 1.15 -7.11 14.43
C VAL A 136 1.04 -6.19 13.22
N ASP A 137 1.41 -4.93 13.41
CA ASP A 137 1.44 -3.93 12.35
C ASP A 137 2.87 -3.51 12.07
N GLU A 138 3.17 -3.17 10.82
CA GLU A 138 4.48 -2.64 10.43
C GLU A 138 4.70 -1.25 11.04
N PRO A 139 5.68 -1.07 11.95
CA PRO A 139 5.93 0.22 12.58
C PRO A 139 6.97 1.04 11.79
N ILE A 140 7.12 2.31 12.17
CA ILE A 140 8.30 3.11 11.79
C ILE A 140 9.39 2.84 12.83
N TRP A 141 10.58 2.46 12.40
CA TRP A 141 11.70 2.22 13.30
C TRP A 141 12.42 3.52 13.66
N GLY A 142 13.00 3.60 14.85
CA GLY A 142 13.90 4.68 15.24
C GLY A 142 13.24 5.78 16.09
N LEU A 143 11.95 5.64 16.42
CA LEU A 143 11.24 6.60 17.29
C LEU A 143 11.98 6.87 18.61
N HIS A 144 12.60 5.86 19.19
CA HIS A 144 13.41 5.96 20.42
C HIS A 144 14.67 6.82 20.25
N SER A 145 15.20 6.95 19.03
CA SER A 145 16.36 7.78 18.70
C SER A 145 15.98 9.26 18.51
N THR A 146 14.68 9.56 18.36
CA THR A 146 14.19 10.91 18.12
C THR A 146 13.81 11.61 19.43
N ASP A 147 14.26 12.86 19.58
CA ASP A 147 13.85 13.73 20.68
C ASP A 147 13.64 15.18 20.20
N LYS A 148 13.13 16.05 21.09
CA LYS A 148 12.88 17.46 20.78
C LYS A 148 14.13 18.36 20.74
N THR A 149 15.32 17.81 20.97
CA THR A 149 16.56 18.60 21.09
C THR A 149 17.27 18.80 19.75
N SER A 150 17.13 17.83 18.85
CA SER A 150 17.55 17.95 17.45
C SER A 150 16.37 18.41 16.60
N ASN A 151 16.60 19.38 15.71
CA ASN A 151 15.60 19.83 14.75
C ASN A 151 15.64 19.04 13.43
N PHE A 152 16.51 18.03 13.32
CA PHE A 152 16.61 17.20 12.13
C PHE A 152 16.40 15.72 12.43
N VAL A 153 16.13 14.95 11.37
CA VAL A 153 16.10 13.49 11.38
C VAL A 153 16.71 12.94 10.09
N VAL A 154 17.36 11.79 10.18
CA VAL A 154 17.95 11.06 9.06
C VAL A 154 17.03 9.91 8.66
N ILE A 155 16.88 9.67 7.37
CA ILE A 155 16.12 8.55 6.82
C ILE A 155 16.99 7.84 5.78
N PRO A 156 17.64 6.73 6.15
CA PRO A 156 18.38 5.91 5.20
C PRO A 156 17.48 4.87 4.51
N GLU A 157 18.01 4.16 3.52
CA GLU A 157 17.27 3.18 2.70
C GLU A 157 16.81 1.95 3.49
N GLY A 158 17.62 1.45 4.45
CA GLY A 158 17.31 0.22 5.18
C GLY A 158 17.51 0.28 6.70
N ILE A 159 17.03 -0.75 7.38
CA ILE A 159 17.17 -0.90 8.84
C ILE A 159 18.62 -1.01 9.31
N ALA A 160 19.48 -1.58 8.49
CA ALA A 160 20.90 -1.74 8.78
C ALA A 160 21.59 -0.38 8.89
N ASP A 161 21.38 0.43 7.87
CA ASP A 161 21.80 1.81 7.80
C ASP A 161 21.24 2.63 8.97
N ALA A 162 19.97 2.41 9.30
CA ALA A 162 19.33 3.10 10.41
C ALA A 162 19.97 2.76 11.77
N MET A 163 20.26 1.50 12.02
CA MET A 163 20.98 1.07 13.23
C MET A 163 22.40 1.65 13.30
N ALA A 164 23.11 1.72 12.17
CA ALA A 164 24.43 2.35 12.12
C ALA A 164 24.35 3.85 12.46
N VAL A 165 23.33 4.57 11.96
CA VAL A 165 23.09 5.99 12.28
C VAL A 165 22.73 6.18 13.75
N ASP A 166 21.84 5.35 14.29
CA ASP A 166 21.41 5.40 15.70
C ASP A 166 22.55 5.09 16.68
N HIS A 167 23.38 4.09 16.37
CA HIS A 167 24.58 3.77 17.17
C HIS A 167 25.56 4.96 17.22
N HIS A 168 25.62 5.76 16.16
CA HIS A 168 26.37 7.02 16.14
C HIS A 168 25.65 8.17 16.88
N GLY A 169 24.50 7.94 17.50
CA GLY A 169 23.71 8.88 18.28
C GLY A 169 23.14 10.00 17.42
N LEU A 170 22.60 9.66 16.25
CA LEU A 170 21.90 10.58 15.36
C LEU A 170 20.41 10.19 15.30
N PRO A 171 19.50 11.17 15.29
CA PRO A 171 18.06 10.91 15.18
C PRO A 171 17.77 10.29 13.82
N VAL A 172 17.10 9.13 13.82
CA VAL A 172 16.86 8.36 12.60
C VAL A 172 15.46 7.76 12.57
N LEU A 173 14.87 7.70 11.38
CA LEU A 173 13.63 6.98 11.12
C LEU A 173 13.77 6.15 9.84
N THR A 174 13.17 4.97 9.79
CA THR A 174 13.16 4.15 8.57
C THR A 174 11.90 3.29 8.49
N PRO A 175 11.39 2.96 7.29
CA PRO A 175 10.29 2.01 7.16
C PRO A 175 10.78 0.57 7.47
N VAL A 176 9.84 -0.36 7.63
CA VAL A 176 10.17 -1.80 7.65
C VAL A 176 10.80 -2.28 6.33
N THR A 177 10.48 -1.59 5.23
CA THR A 177 10.97 -1.82 3.86
C THR A 177 11.85 -0.69 3.39
N THR A 178 12.36 -0.80 2.16
CA THR A 178 13.13 0.25 1.46
C THR A 178 12.32 1.50 1.11
N THR A 179 11.01 1.52 1.35
CA THR A 179 10.13 2.64 0.99
C THR A 179 9.00 2.76 2.01
N PHE A 180 8.64 4.00 2.36
CA PHE A 180 7.43 4.28 3.13
C PHE A 180 6.18 4.04 2.27
N LYS A 181 5.15 3.47 2.88
CA LYS A 181 3.80 3.41 2.28
C LYS A 181 3.14 4.77 2.43
N ASP A 182 2.17 5.07 1.58
CA ASP A 182 1.45 6.36 1.64
C ASP A 182 0.89 6.66 3.05
N LYS A 183 0.24 5.66 3.66
CA LYS A 183 -0.27 5.70 5.05
C LYS A 183 0.77 6.04 6.13
N HIS A 184 2.08 5.91 5.84
CA HIS A 184 3.12 6.24 6.81
C HIS A 184 3.47 7.73 6.79
N TYR A 185 3.18 8.48 5.72
CA TYR A 185 3.60 9.88 5.63
C TYR A 185 2.81 10.79 6.57
N ASP A 186 1.53 10.53 6.82
CA ASP A 186 0.77 11.28 7.83
C ASP A 186 1.39 11.08 9.22
N VAL A 187 1.69 9.82 9.55
CA VAL A 187 2.37 9.46 10.82
C VAL A 187 3.76 10.10 10.91
N LEU A 188 4.52 10.15 9.80
CA LEU A 188 5.82 10.82 9.77
C LEU A 188 5.70 12.32 10.06
N VAL A 189 4.73 13.00 9.45
CA VAL A 189 4.49 14.44 9.68
C VAL A 189 4.10 14.68 11.15
N ASP A 190 3.21 13.85 11.71
CA ASP A 190 2.88 13.91 13.13
C ASP A 190 4.13 13.75 14.02
N ILE A 191 5.00 12.77 13.70
CA ILE A 191 6.27 12.58 14.41
C ILE A 191 7.17 13.82 14.28
N PHE A 192 7.28 14.40 13.09
CA PHE A 192 8.10 15.58 12.86
C PHE A 192 7.62 16.77 13.69
N GLU A 193 6.32 17.04 13.69
CA GLU A 193 5.72 18.11 14.49
C GLU A 193 5.89 17.85 15.99
N GLU A 194 5.54 16.65 16.47
CA GLU A 194 5.62 16.29 17.88
C GLU A 194 7.05 16.35 18.41
N GLN A 195 8.03 15.94 17.60
CA GLN A 195 9.45 15.91 17.94
C GLN A 195 10.22 17.16 17.51
N ASN A 196 9.51 18.23 17.07
CA ASN A 196 10.10 19.51 16.67
C ASN A 196 11.21 19.36 15.61
N LYS A 197 10.94 18.52 14.61
CA LYS A 197 11.78 18.37 13.41
C LYS A 197 11.34 19.40 12.39
N SER A 198 12.31 20.10 11.83
CA SER A 198 12.16 21.03 10.71
C SER A 198 12.97 20.58 9.48
N GLU A 199 13.92 19.67 9.66
CA GLU A 199 14.84 19.21 8.60
C GLU A 199 14.81 17.68 8.49
N VAL A 200 14.59 17.14 7.29
CA VAL A 200 14.62 15.71 7.01
C VAL A 200 15.73 15.43 6.01
N TYR A 201 16.68 14.56 6.37
CA TYR A 201 17.76 14.13 5.50
C TYR A 201 17.50 12.73 4.98
N LEU A 202 17.11 12.62 3.71
CA LEU A 202 17.00 11.35 3.01
C LEU A 202 18.37 10.96 2.47
N VAL A 203 18.84 9.77 2.84
CA VAL A 203 20.19 9.28 2.48
C VAL A 203 20.03 8.01 1.65
N PRO A 204 19.82 8.14 0.32
CA PRO A 204 19.71 6.99 -0.55
C PRO A 204 21.07 6.31 -0.74
N ASP A 205 21.06 5.04 -1.13
CA ASP A 205 22.30 4.38 -1.46
C ASP A 205 22.96 5.01 -2.69
N SER A 206 24.27 5.22 -2.61
CA SER A 206 25.05 5.78 -3.70
C SER A 206 25.37 4.68 -4.70
N GLU A 207 24.70 4.73 -5.85
CA GLU A 207 24.82 3.75 -6.93
C GLU A 207 24.83 4.46 -8.30
N PRO A 208 25.36 3.84 -9.37
CA PRO A 208 25.30 4.45 -10.69
C PRO A 208 23.87 4.47 -11.24
N VAL A 209 23.53 5.54 -11.95
CA VAL A 209 22.32 5.60 -12.78
C VAL A 209 22.37 4.49 -13.82
N GLN A 210 21.39 3.59 -13.81
CA GLN A 210 21.27 2.49 -14.75
C GLN A 210 20.36 2.89 -15.94
N GLU A 211 20.44 2.17 -17.05
CA GLU A 211 19.59 2.44 -18.23
C GLU A 211 18.09 2.28 -17.94
N THR A 212 17.76 1.50 -16.91
CA THR A 212 16.38 1.28 -16.43
C THR A 212 15.90 2.37 -15.47
N CYS A 213 16.78 3.26 -15.00
CA CYS A 213 16.39 4.31 -14.06
C CYS A 213 15.64 5.43 -14.78
N LEU A 214 14.57 5.91 -14.14
CA LEU A 214 13.77 7.01 -14.63
C LEU A 214 14.39 8.36 -14.21
N TYR A 215 13.93 9.45 -14.83
CA TYR A 215 14.28 10.84 -14.47
C TYR A 215 15.78 11.18 -14.42
N GLY A 216 16.64 10.33 -14.96
CA GLY A 216 18.09 10.54 -15.02
C GLY A 216 18.82 10.46 -13.66
N VAL A 217 18.18 9.90 -12.63
CA VAL A 217 18.75 9.70 -11.28
C VAL A 217 18.82 8.21 -10.94
N SER A 218 19.52 7.80 -9.88
CA SER A 218 19.52 6.39 -9.45
C SER A 218 18.18 6.01 -8.81
N ALA A 219 17.89 4.71 -8.71
CA ALA A 219 16.64 4.24 -8.11
C ALA A 219 16.52 4.67 -6.63
N GLY A 220 17.63 4.64 -5.87
CA GLY A 220 17.64 5.18 -4.51
C GLY A 220 17.28 6.67 -4.45
N VAL A 221 17.86 7.50 -5.34
CA VAL A 221 17.56 8.95 -5.39
C VAL A 221 16.12 9.20 -5.82
N GLU A 222 15.60 8.45 -6.79
CA GLU A 222 14.19 8.50 -7.20
C GLU A 222 13.25 8.20 -6.02
N GLY A 223 13.54 7.16 -5.23
CA GLY A 223 12.78 6.83 -4.03
C GLY A 223 12.85 7.91 -2.95
N ALA A 224 14.01 8.54 -2.78
CA ALA A 224 14.19 9.66 -1.86
C ALA A 224 13.39 10.90 -2.33
N LEU A 225 13.46 11.27 -3.61
CA LEU A 225 12.69 12.39 -4.15
C LEU A 225 11.17 12.13 -4.09
N THR A 226 10.74 10.89 -4.31
CA THR A 226 9.35 10.47 -4.12
C THR A 226 8.91 10.62 -2.65
N SER A 227 9.78 10.27 -1.71
CA SER A 227 9.50 10.46 -0.28
C SER A 227 9.41 11.94 0.08
N ALA A 228 10.28 12.77 -0.48
CA ALA A 228 10.23 14.23 -0.31
C ALA A 228 8.93 14.82 -0.85
N TYR A 229 8.48 14.40 -2.05
CA TYR A 229 7.19 14.80 -2.60
C TYR A 229 6.04 14.50 -1.63
N ASN A 230 5.97 13.27 -1.10
CA ASN A 230 4.89 12.87 -0.20
C ASN A 230 4.89 13.64 1.14
N ILE A 231 6.07 14.06 1.63
CA ILE A 231 6.19 14.93 2.80
C ILE A 231 5.69 16.34 2.46
N TYR A 232 6.14 16.93 1.37
CA TYR A 232 5.74 18.29 0.96
C TYR A 232 4.25 18.43 0.66
N GLU A 233 3.59 17.39 0.17
CA GLU A 233 2.14 17.43 -0.05
C GLU A 233 1.33 17.49 1.27
N ARG A 234 1.94 17.14 2.41
CA ARG A 234 1.29 17.09 3.72
C ARG A 234 1.69 18.25 4.63
N THR A 235 2.86 18.86 4.41
CA THR A 235 3.32 19.97 5.23
C THR A 235 4.27 20.90 4.48
N GLU A 236 4.14 22.21 4.74
CA GLU A 236 5.04 23.25 4.25
C GLU A 236 6.15 23.59 5.28
N ASP A 237 6.08 23.03 6.49
CA ASP A 237 6.96 23.41 7.62
C ASP A 237 8.24 22.57 7.71
N ILE A 238 8.43 21.61 6.80
CA ILE A 238 9.55 20.67 6.79
C ILE A 238 10.41 20.88 5.55
N GLU A 239 11.71 21.09 5.75
CA GLU A 239 12.72 21.14 4.70
C GLU A 239 13.28 19.73 4.46
N VAL A 240 13.18 19.21 3.23
CA VAL A 240 13.67 17.86 2.89
C VAL A 240 14.91 17.95 2.03
N TYR A 241 15.98 17.28 2.46
CA TYR A 241 17.30 17.25 1.81
C TYR A 241 17.66 15.85 1.35
N ILE A 242 18.29 15.75 0.19
CA ILE A 242 18.86 14.51 -0.35
C ILE A 242 20.39 14.56 -0.13
N ALA A 243 20.90 13.63 0.67
CA ALA A 243 22.31 13.54 1.02
C ALA A 243 22.97 12.40 0.25
N GLU A 244 23.83 12.72 -0.71
CA GLU A 244 24.53 11.72 -1.52
C GLU A 244 25.84 11.28 -0.87
N LEU A 245 26.01 9.97 -0.64
CA LEU A 245 27.26 9.41 -0.15
C LEU A 245 28.36 9.45 -1.23
N PRO A 246 29.61 9.79 -0.87
CA PRO A 246 30.71 9.78 -1.81
C PRO A 246 31.02 8.36 -2.26
N ARG A 247 31.04 8.15 -3.58
CA ARG A 247 31.36 6.85 -4.19
C ARG A 247 32.58 6.94 -5.08
N GLU A 248 33.59 6.14 -4.79
CA GLU A 248 34.78 6.05 -5.62
C GLU A 248 34.47 5.40 -6.98
N LYS A 249 35.27 5.77 -7.99
CA LYS A 249 35.09 5.23 -9.34
C LYS A 249 35.39 3.74 -9.37
N GLY A 250 34.38 2.93 -9.73
CA GLY A 250 34.49 1.48 -9.84
C GLY A 250 33.98 0.73 -8.61
N VAL A 251 33.48 1.45 -7.60
CA VAL A 251 32.65 0.89 -6.53
C VAL A 251 31.20 0.84 -7.02
N ASP A 252 30.58 -0.33 -6.92
CA ASP A 252 29.22 -0.56 -7.43
C ASP A 252 28.18 0.19 -6.59
N LYS A 253 28.29 0.12 -5.26
CA LYS A 253 27.34 0.70 -4.31
C LYS A 253 28.03 1.11 -3.01
N VAL A 254 27.61 2.21 -2.41
CA VAL A 254 27.97 2.63 -1.04
C VAL A 254 26.67 2.97 -0.31
N ASP A 255 26.41 2.27 0.79
CA ASP A 255 25.27 2.51 1.69
C ASP A 255 25.77 3.19 2.98
N VAL A 256 24.85 3.60 3.86
CA VAL A 256 25.21 4.34 5.08
C VAL A 256 25.92 3.43 6.07
N ASP A 257 25.50 2.18 6.16
CA ASP A 257 26.14 1.12 6.94
C ASP A 257 27.65 1.03 6.61
N SER A 258 27.98 0.76 5.35
CA SER A 258 29.38 0.69 4.87
C SER A 258 30.13 2.01 4.96
N PHE A 259 29.43 3.15 4.82
CA PHE A 259 30.09 4.45 4.98
C PHE A 259 30.52 4.69 6.44
N LEU A 260 29.65 4.40 7.41
CA LEU A 260 29.89 4.63 8.83
C LEU A 260 30.83 3.61 9.49
N SER A 261 31.06 2.45 8.88
CA SER A 261 32.11 1.53 9.32
C SER A 261 33.52 2.08 9.05
N GLU A 262 33.69 2.83 7.95
CA GLU A 262 34.99 3.38 7.54
C GLU A 262 35.19 4.86 7.94
N ASN A 263 34.11 5.59 8.25
CA ASN A 263 34.14 7.04 8.45
C ASN A 263 33.45 7.45 9.77
N SER A 264 33.82 8.61 10.29
CA SER A 264 33.28 9.12 11.55
C SER A 264 31.92 9.80 11.39
N LYS A 265 31.15 9.87 12.49
CA LYS A 265 29.96 10.74 12.63
C LYS A 265 30.20 12.17 12.14
N ALA A 266 31.39 12.73 12.37
CA ALA A 266 31.72 14.08 11.96
C ALA A 266 31.77 14.21 10.42
N GLU A 267 32.33 13.21 9.73
CA GLU A 267 32.39 13.15 8.28
C GLU A 267 31.00 12.95 7.67
N PHE A 268 30.18 12.06 8.25
CA PHE A 268 28.77 11.93 7.87
C PHE A 268 28.00 13.24 8.05
N GLY A 269 28.25 13.96 9.15
CA GLY A 269 27.68 15.28 9.39
C GLY A 269 28.08 16.34 8.35
N GLU A 270 29.25 16.23 7.71
CA GLU A 270 29.62 17.10 6.59
C GLU A 270 28.85 16.72 5.31
N ILE A 271 28.53 15.44 5.10
CA ILE A 271 27.66 15.00 4.00
C ILE A 271 26.28 15.62 4.16
N LEU A 272 25.67 15.50 5.34
CA LEU A 272 24.34 16.08 5.62
C LEU A 272 24.33 17.60 5.38
N LYS A 273 25.36 18.32 5.82
CA LYS A 273 25.47 19.77 5.57
C LYS A 273 25.64 20.14 4.10
N SER A 274 26.15 19.22 3.28
CA SER A 274 26.30 19.40 1.84
C SER A 274 25.11 18.88 1.03
N ALA A 275 24.10 18.33 1.70
CA ALA A 275 22.91 17.81 1.07
C ALA A 275 22.16 18.90 0.30
N ARG A 276 21.52 18.50 -0.80
CA ARG A 276 20.76 19.38 -1.68
C ARG A 276 19.29 19.27 -1.33
N GLU A 277 18.59 20.39 -1.21
CA GLU A 277 17.15 20.38 -0.95
C GLU A 277 16.43 19.67 -2.10
N ALA A 278 15.47 18.80 -1.78
CA ALA A 278 14.80 17.95 -2.75
C ALA A 278 14.13 18.75 -3.89
N SER A 279 13.55 19.91 -3.55
CA SER A 279 12.92 20.82 -4.51
C SER A 279 13.88 21.41 -5.55
N GLU A 280 15.19 21.42 -5.24
CA GLU A 280 16.21 21.93 -6.15
C GLU A 280 16.62 20.90 -7.20
N TRP A 281 16.29 19.61 -7.07
CA TRP A 281 16.66 18.58 -8.03
C TRP A 281 15.85 18.67 -9.32
N ASP A 282 16.53 18.64 -10.47
CA ASP A 282 15.87 18.70 -11.80
C ASP A 282 14.82 17.58 -11.97
N ALA A 283 15.09 16.39 -11.42
CA ALA A 283 14.17 15.25 -11.43
C ALA A 283 12.93 15.44 -10.53
N TYR A 284 12.96 16.35 -9.55
CA TYR A 284 11.87 16.54 -8.61
C TYR A 284 10.61 17.07 -9.29
N GLU A 285 10.73 18.02 -10.21
CA GLU A 285 9.56 18.56 -10.93
C GLU A 285 8.85 17.49 -11.77
N GLU A 286 9.62 16.63 -12.43
CA GLU A 286 9.08 15.51 -13.22
C GLU A 286 8.39 14.47 -12.32
N ILE A 287 9.03 14.07 -11.22
CA ILE A 287 8.44 13.14 -10.23
C ILE A 287 7.17 13.74 -9.62
N ALA A 288 7.20 15.01 -9.23
CA ALA A 288 6.04 15.68 -8.65
C ALA A 288 4.89 15.82 -9.66
N ALA A 289 5.19 16.02 -10.95
CA ALA A 289 4.20 16.04 -12.01
C ALA A 289 3.57 14.65 -12.21
N ASP A 290 4.38 13.60 -12.31
CA ASP A 290 3.91 12.22 -12.48
C ASP A 290 3.10 11.75 -11.27
N LYS A 291 3.52 12.12 -10.06
CA LYS A 291 2.77 11.81 -8.83
C LYS A 291 1.51 12.64 -8.71
N LYS A 292 1.49 13.89 -9.16
CA LYS A 292 0.25 14.69 -9.24
C LYS A 292 -0.69 14.16 -10.30
N GLU A 293 -0.20 13.66 -11.42
CA GLU A 293 -1.02 13.01 -12.44
C GLU A 293 -1.62 11.72 -11.87
N ALA A 294 -0.82 10.88 -11.22
CA ALA A 294 -1.27 9.68 -10.52
C ALA A 294 -2.23 10.00 -9.34
N GLY A 295 -1.99 11.08 -8.60
CA GLY A 295 -2.80 11.57 -7.48
C GLY A 295 -4.07 12.32 -7.92
N SER A 296 -4.09 12.90 -9.12
CA SER A 296 -5.29 13.43 -9.76
C SER A 296 -6.16 12.34 -10.40
N ILE A 297 -5.64 11.11 -10.42
CA ILE A 297 -6.39 9.87 -10.65
C ILE A 297 -6.77 9.23 -9.29
N SER A 298 -6.54 9.92 -8.15
CA SER A 298 -6.74 9.38 -6.80
C SER A 298 -7.98 9.87 -6.04
N ASP A 299 -9.13 9.90 -6.71
CA ASP A 299 -10.39 9.60 -6.03
C ASP A 299 -10.50 8.07 -5.90
N TYR A 300 -9.62 7.47 -5.09
CA TYR A 300 -9.70 6.06 -4.72
C TYR A 300 -10.19 5.95 -3.28
N GLU A 301 -11.48 5.73 -3.11
CA GLU A 301 -11.90 4.96 -1.94
C GLU A 301 -11.27 3.55 -2.05
N PRO A 302 -10.53 3.08 -1.04
CA PRO A 302 -10.11 1.69 -1.01
C PRO A 302 -11.39 0.84 -0.96
N VAL A 303 -11.66 0.10 -2.03
CA VAL A 303 -12.60 -1.02 -1.94
C VAL A 303 -11.94 -2.02 -1.01
N GLU A 304 -12.41 -2.07 0.24
CA GLU A 304 -12.00 -3.07 1.21
C GLU A 304 -12.02 -4.46 0.56
N ALA A 305 -11.01 -5.26 0.90
CA ALA A 305 -10.87 -6.63 0.44
C ALA A 305 -11.91 -7.55 1.11
N ASP A 306 -13.18 -7.23 0.96
CA ASP A 306 -14.28 -8.03 1.46
C ASP A 306 -14.78 -8.93 0.32
N GLU A 307 -14.48 -10.22 0.49
CA GLU A 307 -14.85 -11.41 -0.29
C GLU A 307 -13.87 -11.81 -1.43
N VAL A 308 -12.97 -12.72 -1.07
CA VAL A 308 -12.08 -13.48 -1.96
C VAL A 308 -12.90 -14.51 -2.76
N SER A 309 -12.63 -14.66 -4.06
CA SER A 309 -13.33 -15.64 -4.94
C SER A 309 -13.24 -17.07 -4.37
N ALA A 310 -14.35 -17.82 -4.49
CA ALA A 310 -14.46 -19.19 -4.00
C ALA A 310 -13.51 -20.19 -4.68
N ILE A 311 -12.86 -19.82 -5.79
CA ILE A 311 -11.82 -20.66 -6.40
C ILE A 311 -10.68 -20.98 -5.43
N TYR A 312 -10.40 -20.09 -4.48
CA TYR A 312 -9.33 -20.29 -3.51
C TYR A 312 -9.71 -21.24 -2.37
N GLU A 313 -11.00 -21.61 -2.28
CA GLU A 313 -11.53 -22.58 -1.32
C GLU A 313 -11.75 -23.97 -1.94
N LEU A 314 -11.58 -24.11 -3.25
CA LEU A 314 -11.72 -25.40 -3.93
C LEU A 314 -10.73 -26.42 -3.36
N THR A 315 -11.25 -27.60 -3.05
CA THR A 315 -10.50 -28.74 -2.54
C THR A 315 -10.30 -29.79 -3.63
N MET A 316 -9.47 -30.79 -3.34
CA MET A 316 -9.30 -31.91 -4.26
C MET A 316 -10.59 -32.72 -4.43
N ASP A 317 -11.47 -32.74 -3.43
CA ASP A 317 -12.73 -33.50 -3.50
C ASP A 317 -13.72 -32.86 -4.50
N ASP A 318 -13.59 -31.56 -4.76
CA ASP A 318 -14.45 -30.83 -5.72
C ASP A 318 -14.04 -31.10 -7.18
N VAL A 319 -12.77 -31.42 -7.43
CA VAL A 319 -12.21 -31.49 -8.80
C VAL A 319 -11.85 -32.90 -9.25
N VAL A 320 -11.72 -33.87 -8.33
CA VAL A 320 -11.45 -35.26 -8.70
C VAL A 320 -12.74 -36.08 -8.82
N PRO A 321 -12.78 -37.13 -9.66
CA PRO A 321 -13.94 -38.00 -9.74
C PRO A 321 -14.30 -38.63 -8.38
N GLU A 322 -15.59 -38.63 -8.02
CA GLU A 322 -16.08 -39.19 -6.74
C GLU A 322 -15.64 -40.65 -6.50
N ASP A 323 -15.50 -41.45 -7.57
CA ASP A 323 -15.13 -42.87 -7.49
C ASP A 323 -13.64 -43.12 -7.24
N LEU A 324 -12.81 -42.06 -7.22
CA LEU A 324 -11.38 -42.14 -6.95
C LEU A 324 -11.08 -42.46 -5.49
N GLY A 325 -11.88 -41.92 -4.56
CA GLY A 325 -11.63 -42.00 -3.11
C GLY A 325 -10.20 -41.61 -2.71
N ASP A 326 -9.67 -42.21 -1.64
CA ASP A 326 -8.32 -41.87 -1.12
C ASP A 326 -7.15 -42.30 -2.03
N ARG A 327 -7.39 -43.20 -2.99
CA ARG A 327 -6.31 -43.74 -3.83
C ARG A 327 -6.82 -44.39 -5.11
N GLY A 328 -6.19 -44.04 -6.23
CA GLY A 328 -6.45 -44.66 -7.53
C GLY A 328 -5.38 -44.38 -8.58
N ALA A 329 -5.82 -44.46 -9.84
CA ALA A 329 -5.01 -44.07 -10.99
C ALA A 329 -5.16 -42.57 -11.17
N ASN A 330 -4.09 -41.89 -11.59
CA ASN A 330 -4.17 -40.45 -11.84
C ASN A 330 -5.21 -40.16 -12.95
N PRO A 331 -6.30 -39.41 -12.67
CA PRO A 331 -7.34 -39.08 -13.65
C PRO A 331 -6.82 -38.30 -14.86
N LEU A 332 -5.80 -37.47 -14.66
CA LEU A 332 -5.14 -36.65 -15.69
C LEU A 332 -4.24 -37.48 -16.62
N GLY A 333 -4.08 -38.78 -16.36
CA GLY A 333 -3.39 -39.69 -17.26
C GLY A 333 -2.77 -40.88 -16.55
N HIS A 334 -3.22 -42.08 -16.96
CA HIS A 334 -2.71 -43.33 -16.43
C HIS A 334 -1.34 -43.72 -17.02
N ILE A 335 -0.38 -44.07 -16.16
CA ILE A 335 0.95 -44.54 -16.59
C ILE A 335 1.24 -45.91 -15.99
N GLY A 336 1.67 -46.88 -16.81
CA GLY A 336 2.08 -48.21 -16.36
C GLY A 336 0.92 -49.12 -15.97
N ASN A 337 1.20 -50.26 -15.32
CA ASN A 337 0.19 -51.31 -15.06
C ASN A 337 -0.51 -51.22 -13.69
N SER A 338 0.07 -50.49 -12.74
CA SER A 338 -0.50 -50.32 -11.39
C SER A 338 -1.47 -49.15 -11.35
N LYS A 339 -2.66 -49.33 -10.74
CA LYS A 339 -3.73 -48.32 -10.63
C LYS A 339 -3.86 -47.70 -9.24
N ASN A 340 -2.90 -47.88 -8.33
CA ASN A 340 -3.00 -47.38 -6.96
C ASN A 340 -1.80 -46.48 -6.64
N TYR A 341 -1.58 -45.40 -7.37
CA TYR A 341 -0.37 -44.57 -7.20
C TYR A 341 -0.65 -43.07 -7.15
N PHE A 342 -1.89 -42.66 -7.39
CA PHE A 342 -2.38 -41.33 -7.11
C PHE A 342 -3.17 -41.41 -5.81
N ARG A 343 -2.74 -40.69 -4.77
CA ARG A 343 -3.23 -40.90 -3.40
C ARG A 343 -3.45 -39.55 -2.71
N ARG A 344 -4.51 -39.46 -1.93
CA ARG A 344 -4.75 -38.37 -0.98
C ARG A 344 -3.69 -38.38 0.12
N GLU A 345 -2.97 -37.28 0.28
CA GLU A 345 -2.03 -37.08 1.40
C GLU A 345 -2.61 -36.14 2.46
N SER A 346 -3.43 -35.16 2.05
CA SER A 346 -4.19 -34.28 2.94
C SER A 346 -5.56 -33.94 2.34
N GLU A 347 -6.36 -33.12 3.02
CA GLU A 347 -7.63 -32.64 2.45
C GLU A 347 -7.43 -31.83 1.17
N GLU A 348 -6.32 -31.09 1.08
CA GLU A 348 -6.00 -30.19 -0.03
C GLU A 348 -5.10 -30.80 -1.11
N VAL A 349 -4.46 -31.95 -0.85
CA VAL A 349 -3.38 -32.46 -1.72
C VAL A 349 -3.54 -33.93 -2.06
N TYR A 350 -3.51 -34.22 -3.36
CA TYR A 350 -3.22 -35.56 -3.89
C TYR A 350 -1.80 -35.63 -4.43
N TYR A 351 -1.13 -36.76 -4.18
CA TYR A 351 0.23 -37.04 -4.63
C TYR A 351 0.26 -38.18 -5.65
N ASP A 352 0.90 -37.94 -6.80
CA ASP A 352 1.22 -38.96 -7.80
C ASP A 352 2.61 -39.57 -7.51
N PHE A 353 2.64 -40.78 -6.96
CA PHE A 353 3.89 -41.48 -6.63
C PHE A 353 4.73 -41.91 -7.83
N LYS A 354 4.18 -41.95 -9.04
CA LYS A 354 4.93 -42.28 -10.26
C LYS A 354 5.60 -41.05 -10.85
N ARG A 355 4.89 -39.93 -10.88
CA ARG A 355 5.40 -38.64 -11.35
C ARG A 355 6.18 -37.90 -10.27
N LYS A 356 5.99 -38.28 -9.00
CA LYS A 356 6.57 -37.67 -7.79
C LYS A 356 6.19 -36.20 -7.61
N VAL A 357 4.94 -35.87 -7.93
CA VAL A 357 4.39 -34.51 -7.83
C VAL A 357 3.08 -34.52 -7.06
N GLY A 358 2.77 -33.38 -6.42
CA GLY A 358 1.51 -33.14 -5.72
C GLY A 358 0.68 -32.10 -6.45
N TYR A 359 -0.63 -32.22 -6.31
CA TYR A 359 -1.64 -31.35 -6.91
C TYR A 359 -2.57 -30.85 -5.80
N ASN A 360 -2.90 -29.57 -5.86
CA ASN A 360 -4.08 -28.99 -5.22
C ASN A 360 -5.16 -28.74 -6.28
N ALA A 361 -6.35 -28.29 -5.86
CA ALA A 361 -7.49 -28.14 -6.77
C ALA A 361 -7.16 -27.29 -8.01
N LEU A 362 -6.53 -26.12 -7.81
CA LEU A 362 -6.20 -25.19 -8.90
C LEU A 362 -5.17 -25.77 -9.86
N THR A 363 -4.10 -26.39 -9.35
CA THR A 363 -3.08 -27.01 -10.20
C THR A 363 -3.58 -28.28 -10.89
N PHE A 364 -4.55 -28.97 -10.30
CA PHE A 364 -5.26 -30.09 -10.93
C PHE A 364 -6.10 -29.61 -12.12
N ILE A 365 -6.95 -28.58 -11.92
CA ILE A 365 -7.74 -27.95 -12.98
C ILE A 365 -6.83 -27.46 -14.12
N LEU A 366 -5.71 -26.78 -13.80
CA LEU A 366 -4.77 -26.30 -14.82
C LEU A 366 -4.16 -27.43 -15.64
N CYS A 367 -3.88 -28.58 -15.03
CA CYS A 367 -3.44 -29.76 -15.77
C CYS A 367 -4.57 -30.40 -16.60
N GLU A 368 -5.80 -30.36 -16.10
CA GLU A 368 -6.97 -30.89 -16.79
C GLU A 368 -7.30 -30.11 -18.05
N ILE A 369 -7.29 -28.78 -17.98
CA ILE A 369 -7.49 -27.90 -19.15
C ILE A 369 -6.25 -27.84 -20.06
N GLY A 370 -5.16 -28.52 -19.69
CA GLY A 370 -3.94 -28.63 -20.48
C GLY A 370 -3.02 -27.41 -20.42
N GLU A 371 -3.24 -26.50 -19.48
CA GLU A 371 -2.41 -25.31 -19.26
C GLU A 371 -1.08 -25.66 -18.60
N ARG A 372 -1.09 -26.61 -17.66
CA ARG A 372 0.13 -27.13 -17.00
C ARG A 372 0.42 -28.57 -17.37
N ASP A 373 1.70 -28.91 -17.45
CA ASP A 373 2.14 -30.30 -17.65
C ASP A 373 1.79 -31.16 -16.42
N VAL A 374 1.17 -32.32 -16.66
CA VAL A 374 0.76 -33.24 -15.58
C VAL A 374 1.97 -33.71 -14.74
N GLY A 375 3.17 -33.78 -15.31
CA GLY A 375 4.41 -34.10 -14.60
C GLY A 375 5.07 -32.90 -13.90
N ASN A 376 4.60 -31.68 -14.12
CA ASN A 376 5.11 -30.45 -13.52
C ASN A 376 3.98 -29.44 -13.20
N PRO A 377 3.05 -29.77 -12.28
CA PRO A 377 1.88 -28.94 -12.00
C PRO A 377 2.15 -27.74 -11.08
N LYS A 378 3.32 -27.67 -10.43
CA LYS A 378 3.62 -26.73 -9.34
C LYS A 378 4.12 -25.37 -9.85
N GLY A 379 3.96 -24.34 -9.01
CA GLY A 379 4.45 -22.99 -9.26
C GLY A 379 3.38 -21.93 -8.94
N PRO A 380 3.78 -20.65 -8.80
CA PRO A 380 2.85 -19.55 -8.61
C PRO A 380 1.88 -19.45 -9.79
N LEU A 381 0.65 -19.00 -9.54
CA LEU A 381 -0.37 -18.78 -10.57
C LEU A 381 -0.14 -17.43 -11.26
N THR A 382 -0.09 -17.42 -12.59
CA THR A 382 -0.12 -16.20 -13.40
C THR A 382 -1.53 -15.60 -13.46
N ASP A 383 -1.64 -14.34 -13.86
CA ASP A 383 -2.93 -13.66 -14.05
C ASP A 383 -3.83 -14.41 -15.06
N GLU A 384 -3.23 -14.92 -16.15
CA GLU A 384 -3.89 -15.76 -17.16
C GLU A 384 -4.37 -17.10 -16.59
N GLU A 385 -3.54 -17.76 -15.78
CA GLU A 385 -3.92 -19.04 -15.16
C GLU A 385 -5.07 -18.86 -14.17
N VAL A 386 -5.12 -17.75 -13.42
CA VAL A 386 -6.24 -17.43 -12.53
C VAL A 386 -7.53 -17.21 -13.34
N TRP A 387 -7.46 -16.48 -14.46
CA TRP A 387 -8.60 -16.31 -15.37
C TRP A 387 -9.12 -17.65 -15.91
N LYS A 388 -8.22 -18.51 -16.38
CA LYS A 388 -8.58 -19.83 -16.93
C LYS A 388 -9.23 -20.74 -15.88
N VAL A 389 -8.68 -20.78 -14.66
CA VAL A 389 -9.23 -21.56 -13.55
C VAL A 389 -10.60 -21.04 -13.14
N TRP A 390 -10.75 -19.72 -12.94
CA TRP A 390 -12.03 -19.12 -12.56
C TRP A 390 -13.11 -19.36 -13.61
N THR A 391 -12.78 -19.16 -14.88
CA THR A 391 -13.70 -19.42 -16.00
C THR A 391 -14.10 -20.89 -16.09
N TYR A 392 -13.15 -21.82 -15.86
CA TYR A 392 -13.44 -23.26 -15.82
C TYR A 392 -14.36 -23.59 -14.65
N ALA A 393 -14.04 -23.10 -13.44
CA ALA A 393 -14.82 -23.36 -12.24
C ALA A 393 -16.27 -22.85 -12.35
N LYS A 394 -16.50 -21.68 -12.95
CA LYS A 394 -17.86 -21.17 -13.23
C LYS A 394 -18.61 -22.06 -14.23
N ARG A 395 -17.94 -22.51 -15.30
CA ARG A 395 -18.56 -23.32 -16.37
C ARG A 395 -18.91 -24.73 -15.94
N GLU A 396 -18.10 -25.31 -15.06
CA GLU A 396 -18.34 -26.64 -14.48
C GLU A 396 -19.14 -26.57 -13.18
N GLU A 397 -19.71 -25.40 -12.85
CA GLU A 397 -20.56 -25.16 -11.67
C GLU A 397 -19.87 -25.54 -10.33
N LEU A 398 -18.54 -25.43 -10.27
CA LEU A 398 -17.73 -25.66 -9.07
C LEU A 398 -17.81 -24.49 -8.07
N ILE A 399 -18.18 -23.31 -8.56
CA ILE A 399 -18.39 -22.08 -7.79
C ILE A 399 -19.70 -21.42 -8.20
N ALA A 400 -20.22 -20.52 -7.37
CA ALA A 400 -21.51 -19.86 -7.61
C ALA A 400 -21.51 -18.99 -8.89
N GLU A 401 -22.69 -18.84 -9.49
CA GLU A 401 -22.90 -18.00 -10.69
C GLU A 401 -22.62 -16.52 -10.39
N GLU A 402 -22.72 -16.10 -9.14
CA GLU A 402 -22.48 -14.75 -8.64
C GLU A 402 -21.07 -14.59 -8.06
N ASP A 403 -20.23 -15.64 -8.08
CA ASP A 403 -18.85 -15.56 -7.58
C ASP A 403 -18.07 -14.47 -8.33
N ARG A 404 -17.39 -13.63 -7.55
CA ARG A 404 -16.66 -12.46 -8.02
C ARG A 404 -15.40 -12.86 -8.77
N VAL A 405 -15.19 -12.31 -9.95
CA VAL A 405 -13.94 -12.48 -10.70
C VAL A 405 -12.74 -11.96 -9.90
N PRO A 406 -11.64 -12.72 -9.77
CA PRO A 406 -10.43 -12.25 -9.09
C PRO A 406 -9.78 -11.06 -9.81
N VAL A 407 -9.18 -10.14 -9.06
CA VAL A 407 -8.47 -8.98 -9.64
C VAL A 407 -7.36 -9.43 -10.60
N LYS A 408 -6.63 -10.51 -10.28
CA LYS A 408 -5.62 -11.10 -11.18
C LYS A 408 -6.20 -11.51 -12.54
N ALA A 409 -7.41 -12.07 -12.54
CA ALA A 409 -8.07 -12.43 -13.78
C ALA A 409 -8.50 -11.20 -14.58
N MET A 410 -8.99 -10.15 -13.91
CA MET A 410 -9.31 -8.87 -14.57
C MET A 410 -8.06 -8.20 -15.18
N ARG A 411 -6.89 -8.29 -14.53
CA ARG A 411 -5.61 -7.80 -15.09
C ARG A 411 -5.23 -8.53 -16.38
N HIS A 412 -5.51 -9.82 -16.48
CA HIS A 412 -5.27 -10.57 -17.71
C HIS A 412 -6.20 -10.09 -18.84
N VAL A 413 -7.50 -9.96 -18.56
CA VAL A 413 -8.48 -9.46 -19.54
C VAL A 413 -8.15 -8.03 -19.99
N ALA A 414 -7.75 -7.15 -19.07
CA ALA A 414 -7.29 -5.81 -19.40
C ALA A 414 -6.16 -5.83 -20.45
N ARG A 415 -5.13 -6.66 -20.22
CA ARG A 415 -3.99 -6.77 -21.14
C ARG A 415 -4.37 -7.35 -22.51
N GLU A 416 -5.31 -8.30 -22.56
CA GLU A 416 -5.84 -8.83 -23.84
C GLU A 416 -6.58 -7.75 -24.63
N GLU A 417 -7.28 -6.84 -23.95
CA GLU A 417 -7.93 -5.66 -24.55
C GLU A 417 -6.95 -4.51 -24.85
N GLY A 418 -5.65 -4.70 -24.58
CA GLY A 418 -4.62 -3.67 -24.79
C GLY A 418 -4.68 -2.52 -23.78
N LEU A 419 -5.31 -2.73 -22.63
CA LEU A 419 -5.37 -1.81 -21.51
C LEU A 419 -4.33 -2.20 -20.48
N GLU A 420 -3.47 -1.27 -20.10
CA GLU A 420 -2.43 -1.53 -19.11
C GLU A 420 -2.94 -1.18 -17.70
N PRO A 421 -2.90 -2.13 -16.75
CA PRO A 421 -3.00 -1.80 -15.33
C PRO A 421 -1.90 -0.82 -14.92
N ASN A 422 -2.12 -0.04 -13.86
CA ASN A 422 -1.06 0.82 -13.32
C ASN A 422 0.10 -0.01 -12.73
N GLU A 423 1.15 0.66 -12.25
CA GLU A 423 2.37 0.01 -11.72
C GLU A 423 2.10 -0.93 -10.53
N GLU A 424 1.00 -0.73 -9.79
CA GLU A 424 0.55 -1.57 -8.68
C GLU A 424 -0.41 -2.69 -9.13
N GLY A 425 -0.70 -2.75 -10.44
CA GLY A 425 -1.61 -3.68 -11.09
C GLY A 425 -3.08 -3.33 -10.89
N MET A 426 -3.43 -2.11 -10.50
CA MET A 426 -4.82 -1.67 -10.39
C MET A 426 -5.37 -1.21 -11.75
N LEU A 427 -6.68 -1.34 -11.91
CA LEU A 427 -7.40 -0.89 -13.10
C LEU A 427 -8.07 0.46 -12.77
N SER A 428 -7.91 1.47 -13.64
CA SER A 428 -8.67 2.72 -13.51
C SER A 428 -10.18 2.44 -13.55
N THR A 429 -11.03 3.34 -13.06
CA THR A 429 -12.49 3.17 -13.14
C THR A 429 -12.99 2.92 -14.57
N GLU A 430 -12.38 3.57 -15.57
CA GLU A 430 -12.69 3.31 -16.98
C GLU A 430 -12.31 1.90 -17.40
N THR A 431 -11.06 1.52 -17.12
CA THR A 431 -10.52 0.21 -17.46
C THR A 431 -11.26 -0.89 -16.70
N TYR A 432 -11.59 -0.68 -15.43
CA TYR A 432 -12.33 -1.59 -14.59
C TYR A 432 -13.72 -1.84 -15.16
N ASN A 433 -14.50 -0.77 -15.43
CA ASN A 433 -15.84 -0.91 -15.98
C ASN A 433 -15.83 -1.52 -17.38
N HIS A 434 -14.85 -1.16 -18.22
CA HIS A 434 -14.71 -1.76 -19.55
C HIS A 434 -14.34 -3.25 -19.47
N VAL A 435 -13.37 -3.61 -18.63
CA VAL A 435 -12.99 -5.02 -18.39
C VAL A 435 -14.16 -5.80 -17.80
N LEU A 436 -14.93 -5.18 -16.91
CA LEU A 436 -16.12 -5.78 -16.33
C LEU A 436 -17.17 -6.08 -17.40
N GLU A 437 -17.46 -5.12 -18.29
CA GLU A 437 -18.33 -5.31 -19.45
C GLU A 437 -17.84 -6.44 -20.36
N THR A 438 -16.54 -6.47 -20.68
CA THR A 438 -15.93 -7.52 -21.50
C THR A 438 -16.04 -8.90 -20.85
N ILE A 439 -15.93 -9.00 -19.52
CA ILE A 439 -16.11 -10.26 -18.80
C ILE A 439 -17.58 -10.66 -18.82
N ASP A 440 -18.49 -9.76 -18.44
CA ASP A 440 -19.94 -10.00 -18.37
C ASP A 440 -20.56 -10.38 -19.72
N ASP A 441 -19.97 -9.93 -20.83
CA ASP A 441 -20.34 -10.34 -22.19
C ASP A 441 -20.13 -11.85 -22.44
N VAL A 442 -19.23 -12.49 -21.69
CA VAL A 442 -18.86 -13.90 -21.85
C VAL A 442 -19.35 -14.74 -20.67
N ILE A 443 -19.29 -14.22 -19.45
CA ILE A 443 -19.63 -14.90 -18.20
C ILE A 443 -19.87 -13.89 -17.07
N GLU A 444 -20.88 -14.11 -16.23
CA GLU A 444 -21.20 -13.19 -15.14
C GLU A 444 -20.01 -13.02 -14.18
N SER A 445 -19.53 -11.80 -14.07
CA SER A 445 -18.34 -11.40 -13.31
C SER A 445 -18.55 -11.41 -11.80
N GLY A 446 -19.81 -11.37 -11.34
CA GLY A 446 -20.17 -11.23 -9.92
C GLY A 446 -19.81 -9.87 -9.31
N ARG A 447 -19.29 -8.92 -10.11
CA ARG A 447 -18.87 -7.59 -9.69
C ARG A 447 -19.85 -6.54 -10.22
N GLN A 448 -19.94 -5.41 -9.52
CA GLN A 448 -20.76 -4.28 -9.95
C GLN A 448 -19.89 -3.21 -10.62
N PRO A 449 -20.42 -2.53 -11.66
CA PRO A 449 -19.76 -1.39 -12.24
C PRO A 449 -19.69 -0.26 -11.22
N ILE A 450 -18.61 0.51 -11.27
CA ILE A 450 -18.45 1.70 -10.46
C ILE A 450 -19.21 2.82 -11.18
N GLU A 451 -20.28 3.34 -10.57
CA GLU A 451 -21.02 4.47 -11.11
C GLU A 451 -20.16 5.73 -11.05
N ARG A 452 -19.84 6.31 -12.22
CA ARG A 452 -19.21 7.64 -12.29
C ARG A 452 -20.24 8.69 -11.88
N ASN A 453 -20.23 9.12 -10.62
CA ASN A 453 -20.91 10.36 -10.27
C ASN A 453 -20.10 11.53 -10.82
N SER A 454 -20.49 12.03 -11.99
CA SER A 454 -19.94 13.24 -12.61
C SER A 454 -20.10 14.50 -11.75
N ALA A 455 -20.91 14.42 -10.68
CA ALA A 455 -21.01 15.45 -9.66
C ALA A 455 -19.82 15.38 -8.68
N VAL A 456 -19.41 14.21 -8.20
CA VAL A 456 -18.41 14.07 -7.12
C VAL A 456 -17.05 14.65 -7.55
N GLU A 457 -16.52 14.25 -8.71
CA GLU A 457 -15.28 14.82 -9.29
C GLU A 457 -15.38 16.34 -9.58
N PHE A 458 -16.59 16.85 -9.84
CA PHE A 458 -16.77 18.25 -10.23
C PHE A 458 -16.68 19.19 -9.01
N TYR A 459 -17.08 18.73 -7.83
CA TYR A 459 -17.33 19.59 -6.68
C TYR A 459 -16.43 19.35 -5.47
N GLU A 460 -15.71 18.22 -5.39
CA GLU A 460 -14.84 17.92 -4.25
C GLU A 460 -13.49 18.65 -4.27
N ASP A 461 -13.04 19.17 -5.42
CA ASP A 461 -11.69 19.76 -5.49
C ASP A 461 -11.66 21.25 -5.02
N LYS A 462 -11.21 21.45 -3.77
CA LYS A 462 -10.46 22.64 -3.30
C LYS A 462 -11.13 24.02 -3.35
N SER A 463 -12.44 24.11 -3.11
CA SER A 463 -13.13 25.42 -3.02
C SER A 463 -13.31 25.89 -1.57
N ALA A 464 -12.51 26.87 -1.14
CA ALA A 464 -12.71 27.56 0.15
C ALA A 464 -13.97 28.45 0.19
N TYR A 465 -14.75 28.52 -0.90
CA TYR A 465 -15.85 29.47 -1.13
C TYR A 465 -16.98 29.43 -0.09
N TYR A 466 -17.14 28.30 0.58
CA TYR A 466 -18.34 27.98 1.31
C TYR A 466 -18.30 28.34 2.80
N ASN A 467 -17.25 29.02 3.27
CA ASN A 467 -16.98 29.32 4.69
C ASN A 467 -17.98 30.31 5.35
N VAL A 468 -19.26 29.98 5.38
CA VAL A 468 -20.33 30.77 6.02
C VAL A 468 -21.17 29.88 6.92
N ASP A 469 -21.27 30.31 8.18
CA ASP A 469 -22.12 29.71 9.20
C ASP A 469 -23.58 29.55 8.71
N VAL A 470 -24.12 28.33 8.80
CA VAL A 470 -25.48 28.00 8.37
C VAL A 470 -26.52 28.81 9.15
N ASP A 471 -26.33 29.06 10.44
CA ASP A 471 -27.27 29.87 11.24
C ASP A 471 -27.37 31.30 10.70
N ARG A 472 -26.27 31.81 10.14
CA ARG A 472 -26.24 33.13 9.50
C ARG A 472 -27.08 33.16 8.22
N VAL A 473 -26.95 32.14 7.37
CA VAL A 473 -27.77 32.04 6.14
C VAL A 473 -29.23 31.74 6.49
N LYS A 474 -29.46 30.91 7.51
CA LYS A 474 -30.80 30.64 8.04
C LYS A 474 -31.51 31.91 8.51
N SER A 475 -30.81 32.81 9.18
CA SER A 475 -31.38 34.11 9.59
C SER A 475 -31.79 35.02 8.42
N ALA A 476 -31.27 34.76 7.22
CA ALA A 476 -31.54 35.54 6.00
C ALA A 476 -32.60 34.90 5.09
N CYS A 477 -32.97 33.63 5.31
CA CYS A 477 -33.90 32.89 4.46
C CYS A 477 -35.32 32.79 5.09
N PRO A 478 -36.34 33.43 4.48
CA PRO A 478 -37.69 33.50 5.05
C PRO A 478 -38.52 32.20 4.91
N ILE A 479 -38.00 31.17 4.23
CA ILE A 479 -38.72 29.94 3.84
C ILE A 479 -38.42 28.78 4.80
N ILE A 480 -37.59 28.99 5.83
CA ILE A 480 -37.08 27.93 6.71
C ILE A 480 -38.13 27.30 7.63
N GLU A 481 -39.23 28.00 7.92
CA GLU A 481 -40.32 27.40 8.71
C GLU A 481 -40.97 26.20 7.99
N ASP A 482 -40.75 26.02 6.68
CA ASP A 482 -41.20 24.85 5.91
C ASP A 482 -40.14 23.72 5.85
N LEU A 483 -38.96 23.90 6.46
CA LEU A 483 -37.81 22.97 6.44
C LEU A 483 -37.59 22.26 7.80
N ASP A 484 -38.64 22.14 8.63
CA ASP A 484 -38.60 21.59 10.00
C ASP A 484 -38.00 20.17 10.15
N SER A 485 -37.74 19.46 9.04
CA SER A 485 -37.17 18.11 9.02
C SER A 485 -35.65 18.03 8.84
N PHE A 486 -34.95 19.15 8.64
CA PHE A 486 -33.50 19.16 8.36
C PHE A 486 -32.67 19.69 9.55
N GLU A 487 -31.69 18.91 10.00
CA GLU A 487 -30.63 19.33 10.89
C GLU A 487 -29.54 20.08 10.09
N ALA A 488 -28.96 21.12 10.67
CA ALA A 488 -27.85 21.86 10.06
C ALA A 488 -26.59 21.60 10.85
N ASP A 489 -25.57 21.07 10.19
CA ASP A 489 -24.29 20.74 10.81
C ASP A 489 -23.13 21.42 10.08
N GLY A 490 -22.84 22.66 10.44
CA GLY A 490 -21.67 23.38 9.92
C GLY A 490 -21.64 23.64 8.40
N ILE A 491 -20.44 23.97 7.90
CA ILE A 491 -20.15 24.32 6.50
C ILE A 491 -19.72 23.05 5.77
N VAL A 492 -20.62 22.39 5.06
CA VAL A 492 -20.25 21.34 4.11
C VAL A 492 -21.24 21.29 2.95
N TRP A 493 -20.68 21.16 1.75
CA TRP A 493 -21.39 20.90 0.50
C TRP A 493 -21.58 19.38 0.38
N THR A 494 -22.81 18.88 0.30
CA THR A 494 -23.08 17.55 -0.25
C THR A 494 -24.18 17.72 -1.29
N ALA A 495 -23.92 17.31 -2.53
CA ALA A 495 -25.02 17.14 -3.49
C ALA A 495 -25.93 15.99 -3.03
N ASP A 496 -25.37 15.02 -2.31
CA ASP A 496 -26.12 13.87 -1.83
C ASP A 496 -26.92 14.14 -0.55
N GLU A 497 -28.03 13.42 -0.47
CA GLU A 497 -28.85 13.22 0.72
C GLU A 497 -27.97 12.49 1.74
N VAL A 498 -27.36 13.25 2.65
CA VAL A 498 -26.94 12.69 3.93
C VAL A 498 -28.16 12.82 4.82
N ASP A 499 -28.80 11.71 5.18
CA ASP A 499 -30.01 11.65 5.99
C ASP A 499 -30.11 12.82 7.01
N GLY A 500 -30.98 13.79 6.73
CA GLY A 500 -31.25 14.93 7.62
C GLY A 500 -30.38 16.17 7.46
N TYR A 501 -29.50 16.28 6.45
CA TYR A 501 -28.59 17.43 6.27
C TYR A 501 -28.95 18.33 5.08
N LEU A 502 -28.85 19.66 5.22
CA LEU A 502 -29.11 20.63 4.13
C LEU A 502 -27.93 21.59 3.91
N PRO A 503 -27.27 21.58 2.72
CA PRO A 503 -26.13 22.44 2.42
C PRO A 503 -26.48 23.93 2.36
N THR A 504 -25.54 24.80 2.76
CA THR A 504 -25.72 26.27 2.77
C THR A 504 -26.03 26.86 1.39
N LEU A 505 -25.48 26.30 0.31
CA LEU A 505 -25.76 26.78 -1.05
C LEU A 505 -27.16 26.38 -1.54
N ALA A 506 -27.67 25.22 -1.10
CA ALA A 506 -29.03 24.77 -1.41
C ALA A 506 -30.07 25.73 -0.79
N LEU A 507 -29.79 26.25 0.42
CA LEU A 507 -30.60 27.30 1.05
C LEU A 507 -30.67 28.58 0.20
N VAL A 508 -29.55 29.00 -0.38
CA VAL A 508 -29.53 30.15 -1.29
C VAL A 508 -30.34 29.83 -2.54
N ALA A 509 -30.17 28.63 -3.13
CA ALA A 509 -30.86 28.21 -4.34
C ALA A 509 -32.39 28.17 -4.16
N LEU A 510 -32.87 27.64 -3.03
CA LEU A 510 -34.28 27.66 -2.65
C LEU A 510 -34.79 29.10 -2.46
N GLN A 511 -34.00 29.98 -1.85
CA GLN A 511 -34.38 31.38 -1.63
C GLN A 511 -34.41 32.20 -2.92
N THR A 512 -33.62 31.82 -3.92
CA THR A 512 -33.55 32.49 -5.22
C THR A 512 -34.41 31.82 -6.29
N ASP A 513 -35.27 30.87 -5.90
CA ASP A 513 -36.18 30.11 -6.77
C ASP A 513 -35.46 29.35 -7.92
N TYR A 514 -34.19 28.96 -7.71
CA TYR A 514 -33.46 28.11 -8.66
C TYR A 514 -33.90 26.64 -8.55
N VAL A 515 -34.39 26.24 -7.39
CA VAL A 515 -34.88 24.89 -7.06
C VAL A 515 -36.10 24.98 -6.15
N GLU A 516 -36.91 23.92 -6.12
CA GLU A 516 -38.12 23.83 -5.28
C GLU A 516 -38.01 22.62 -4.33
N THR A 517 -38.76 22.63 -3.23
CA THR A 517 -38.85 21.46 -2.34
C THR A 517 -39.86 20.43 -2.87
N PRO A 518 -39.63 19.11 -2.69
CA PRO A 518 -38.46 18.50 -2.05
C PRO A 518 -37.21 18.61 -2.93
N LEU A 519 -36.06 18.83 -2.28
CA LEU A 519 -34.77 18.95 -2.96
C LEU A 519 -34.31 17.55 -3.37
N ASP A 520 -34.04 17.33 -4.65
CA ASP A 520 -33.40 16.09 -5.15
C ASP A 520 -31.89 16.14 -4.89
N THR A 521 -31.23 14.99 -4.76
CA THR A 521 -29.77 14.92 -4.63
C THR A 521 -29.05 15.43 -5.88
N SER A 522 -29.71 15.40 -7.04
CA SER A 522 -29.17 15.96 -8.28
C SER A 522 -29.32 17.47 -8.42
N TRP A 523 -29.93 18.19 -7.46
CA TRP A 523 -30.41 19.57 -7.66
C TRP A 523 -29.34 20.53 -8.21
N ALA A 524 -28.10 20.40 -7.76
CA ALA A 524 -27.01 21.25 -8.20
C ALA A 524 -26.64 20.94 -9.64
N SER A 525 -26.57 19.65 -10.00
CA SER A 525 -26.26 19.16 -11.34
C SER A 525 -27.33 19.52 -12.38
N ASP A 526 -28.58 19.70 -11.96
CA ASP A 526 -29.69 20.09 -12.82
C ASP A 526 -29.65 21.56 -13.29
N LEU A 527 -28.90 22.42 -12.59
CA LEU A 527 -28.65 23.79 -13.04
C LEU A 527 -27.72 23.80 -14.25
N THR A 528 -27.86 24.72 -15.19
CA THR A 528 -26.81 24.98 -16.18
C THR A 528 -25.58 25.60 -15.52
N ASP A 529 -24.40 25.53 -16.15
CA ASP A 529 -23.19 26.17 -15.61
C ASP A 529 -23.38 27.69 -15.43
N GLU A 530 -24.13 28.32 -16.34
CA GLU A 530 -24.50 29.72 -16.26
C GLU A 530 -25.39 30.04 -15.05
N GLU A 531 -26.41 29.21 -14.80
CA GLU A 531 -27.31 29.33 -13.64
C GLU A 531 -26.57 29.08 -12.33
N PHE A 532 -25.71 28.06 -12.31
CA PHE A 532 -24.87 27.75 -11.17
C PHE A 532 -23.88 28.88 -10.85
N ALA A 533 -23.31 29.52 -11.88
CA ALA A 533 -22.44 30.69 -11.72
C ALA A 533 -23.18 31.91 -11.15
N ASP A 534 -24.43 32.15 -11.56
CA ASP A 534 -25.27 33.22 -11.00
C ASP A 534 -25.66 32.95 -9.55
N LEU A 535 -26.00 31.69 -9.25
CA LEU A 535 -26.29 31.25 -7.89
C LEU A 535 -25.08 31.49 -6.97
N CYS A 536 -23.88 31.10 -7.40
CA CYS A 536 -22.65 31.39 -6.66
C CYS A 536 -22.46 32.90 -6.51
N SER A 537 -22.50 33.68 -7.59
CA SER A 537 -22.36 35.15 -7.51
C SER A 537 -23.34 35.78 -6.51
N THR A 538 -24.59 35.30 -6.50
CA THR A 538 -25.62 35.71 -5.54
C THR A 538 -25.26 35.32 -4.11
N ALA A 539 -24.76 34.11 -3.88
CA ALA A 539 -24.28 33.63 -2.59
C ALA A 539 -23.16 34.53 -2.03
N ARG A 540 -22.16 34.90 -2.82
CA ARG A 540 -21.12 35.86 -2.39
C ARG A 540 -21.70 37.24 -2.12
N ASP A 541 -22.42 37.81 -3.07
CA ASP A 541 -22.80 39.22 -3.04
C ASP A 541 -23.87 39.51 -1.98
N SER A 542 -24.76 38.55 -1.73
CA SER A 542 -25.92 38.72 -0.85
C SER A 542 -25.80 37.97 0.48
N TYR A 543 -25.02 36.87 0.52
CA TYR A 543 -24.93 35.97 1.68
C TYR A 543 -23.51 35.80 2.22
N LEU A 544 -22.55 36.61 1.73
CA LEU A 544 -21.19 36.73 2.24
C LEU A 544 -20.35 35.45 2.13
N PHE A 545 -20.64 34.61 1.13
CA PHE A 545 -19.76 33.50 0.77
C PHE A 545 -18.39 34.04 0.37
N THR A 546 -17.32 33.44 0.90
CA THR A 546 -15.94 33.89 0.73
C THR A 546 -15.05 32.73 0.37
N GLY A 547 -14.12 32.91 -0.56
CA GLY A 547 -13.11 31.92 -0.95
C GLY A 547 -12.97 31.84 -2.47
N LYS A 548 -12.22 30.83 -2.96
CA LYS A 548 -12.05 30.60 -4.39
C LYS A 548 -13.31 29.92 -4.96
N PRO A 549 -13.98 30.47 -5.99
CA PRO A 549 -15.19 29.86 -6.53
C PRO A 549 -14.96 28.46 -7.08
N PRO A 550 -16.01 27.62 -7.11
CA PRO A 550 -15.98 26.33 -7.78
C PRO A 550 -15.66 26.49 -9.26
N TYR A 551 -14.99 25.50 -9.84
CA TYR A 551 -14.64 25.51 -11.25
C TYR A 551 -15.87 25.68 -12.16
N ARG A 552 -17.05 25.16 -11.76
CA ARG A 552 -18.32 25.34 -12.51
C ARG A 552 -18.71 26.79 -12.66
N ALA A 553 -18.60 27.54 -11.57
CA ALA A 553 -18.97 28.94 -11.56
C ALA A 553 -18.04 29.73 -12.50
N LEU A 554 -16.75 29.38 -12.51
CA LEU A 554 -15.78 29.94 -13.46
C LEU A 554 -16.12 29.55 -14.91
N LEU A 555 -16.48 28.28 -15.15
CA LEU A 555 -16.90 27.79 -16.46
C LEU A 555 -18.13 28.53 -16.98
N GLY A 556 -19.17 28.70 -16.15
CA GLY A 556 -20.37 29.46 -16.49
C GLY A 556 -20.11 30.94 -16.77
N ILE A 557 -19.22 31.58 -16.00
CA ILE A 557 -18.75 32.95 -16.30
C ILE A 557 -18.00 32.98 -17.63
N GLY A 558 -17.15 31.98 -17.87
CA GLY A 558 -16.42 31.85 -19.12
C GLY A 558 -17.34 31.69 -20.33
N GLN A 559 -18.41 30.91 -20.21
CA GLN A 559 -19.46 30.77 -21.22
C GLN A 559 -20.17 32.12 -21.46
N LYS A 560 -20.59 32.82 -20.41
CA LYS A 560 -21.24 34.15 -20.52
C LYS A 560 -20.36 35.21 -21.18
N LEU A 561 -19.06 35.18 -20.90
CA LEU A 561 -18.10 36.15 -21.40
C LEU A 561 -17.45 35.73 -22.74
N GLY A 562 -17.77 34.53 -23.24
CA GLY A 562 -17.19 33.99 -24.47
C GLY A 562 -15.67 33.79 -24.39
N LEU A 563 -15.18 33.32 -23.24
CA LEU A 563 -13.75 33.12 -22.98
C LEU A 563 -13.20 31.88 -23.72
N PRO A 564 -11.87 31.83 -23.98
CA PRO A 564 -11.28 30.73 -24.73
C PRO A 564 -11.38 29.40 -23.98
N GLN A 565 -11.98 28.41 -24.64
CA GLN A 565 -12.09 27.02 -24.19
C GLN A 565 -11.25 26.09 -25.09
N ASP A 566 -10.85 24.93 -24.56
CA ASP A 566 -10.23 23.86 -25.33
C ASP A 566 -11.27 23.04 -26.10
N GLU A 567 -10.81 21.98 -26.77
CA GLU A 567 -11.65 21.15 -27.64
C GLU A 567 -12.71 20.35 -26.86
N ASP A 568 -12.51 20.16 -25.55
CA ASP A 568 -13.41 19.48 -24.63
C ASP A 568 -14.37 20.45 -23.91
N GLY A 569 -14.34 21.74 -24.29
CA GLY A 569 -15.19 22.77 -23.71
C GLY A 569 -14.76 23.27 -22.33
N LYS A 570 -13.57 22.87 -21.85
CA LYS A 570 -12.99 23.38 -20.59
C LYS A 570 -12.31 24.72 -20.82
N LEU A 571 -12.26 25.57 -19.80
CA LEU A 571 -11.55 26.84 -19.91
C LEU A 571 -10.04 26.61 -20.05
N THR A 572 -9.43 27.25 -21.04
CA THR A 572 -7.97 27.35 -21.13
C THR A 572 -7.42 28.08 -19.89
N ASN A 573 -6.12 27.94 -19.57
CA ASN A 573 -5.51 28.67 -18.44
C ASN A 573 -5.81 30.18 -18.48
N THR A 574 -5.70 30.79 -19.65
CA THR A 574 -6.07 32.21 -19.87
C THR A 574 -7.57 32.45 -19.62
N GLY A 575 -8.44 31.55 -20.05
CA GLY A 575 -9.88 31.61 -19.79
C GLY A 575 -10.20 31.51 -18.29
N LYS A 576 -9.51 30.63 -17.56
CA LYS A 576 -9.66 30.46 -16.10
C LYS A 576 -9.25 31.72 -15.35
N GLU A 577 -8.12 32.34 -15.72
CA GLU A 577 -7.65 33.58 -15.09
C GLU A 577 -8.65 34.73 -15.30
N ILE A 578 -9.16 34.91 -16.52
CA ILE A 578 -10.13 35.98 -16.82
C ILE A 578 -11.47 35.70 -16.12
N ALA A 579 -11.94 34.46 -16.12
CA ALA A 579 -13.15 34.07 -15.40
C ALA A 579 -13.02 34.32 -13.89
N SER A 580 -11.86 34.01 -13.30
CA SER A 580 -11.59 34.22 -11.86
C SER A 580 -11.47 35.69 -11.48
N GLN A 581 -11.08 36.56 -12.41
CA GLN A 581 -11.08 38.02 -12.19
C GLN A 581 -12.48 38.63 -12.36
N ALA A 582 -13.31 38.01 -13.19
CA ALA A 582 -14.68 38.47 -13.45
C ALA A 582 -15.67 37.99 -12.39
N PHE A 583 -15.44 36.81 -11.82
CA PHE A 583 -16.04 36.37 -10.57
C PHE A 583 -15.50 37.27 -9.46
#